data_AF-A0A969K0T4-F1
#
_entry.id   AF-A0A969K0T4-F1
#
_cell.length_a   1.000
_cell.length_b   1.000
_cell.length_c   1.000
_cell.angle_alpha   90.00
_cell.angle_beta   90.00
_cell.angle_gamma   90.00
#
_symmetry.space_group_name_H-M   'P 1'
#
loop_
_entity.id
_entity.type
_entity.pdbx_description
1 polymer ?
#
loop_
_entity_poly.entity_id
_entity_poly.type
_entity_poly.pdbx_seq_one_letter_code
_entity_poly.pdbx_strand_id
1 'polypeptide(L)' 'MTPEEVERLKICSQEIAEILYRNTPEQELTELDGLEKSVRRQMLEHISPEIALFLSQLELAQLKGE' A
#
# COMPACT_ATOMS: atom_id res chain seq x y z
N MET A 1 -8.17 15.60 -2.85
CA MET A 1 -8.82 14.84 -1.77
C MET A 1 -10.14 15.48 -1.43
N THR A 2 -11.15 15.18 -2.23
CA THR A 2 -12.56 15.39 -1.90
C THR A 2 -12.95 14.50 -0.72
N PRO A 3 -14.07 14.77 -0.03
CA PRO A 3 -14.56 13.89 1.03
C PRO A 3 -14.76 12.44 0.57
N GLU A 4 -15.22 12.25 -0.67
CA GLU A 4 -15.37 10.93 -1.29
C GLU A 4 -14.01 10.23 -1.48
N GLU A 5 -13.00 10.96 -1.96
CA GLU A 5 -11.63 10.43 -2.10
C GLU A 5 -11.05 10.01 -0.74
N VAL A 6 -11.32 10.76 0.33
CA VAL A 6 -10.87 10.43 1.69
C VAL A 6 -11.54 9.14 2.20
N GLU A 7 -12.86 9.01 2.00
CA GLU A 7 -13.58 7.79 2.42
C GLU A 7 -13.12 6.57 1.63
N ARG A 8 -12.89 6.72 0.32
CA ARG A 8 -12.33 5.63 -0.50
C ARG A 8 -10.92 5.25 -0.07
N LEU A 9 -10.04 6.21 0.22
CA LEU A 9 -8.72 5.89 0.78
C LEU A 9 -8.82 5.13 2.10
N LYS A 10 -9.77 5.49 2.97
CA LYS A 10 -9.96 4.79 4.25
C LYS A 10 -10.39 3.33 4.05
N ILE A 11 -11.35 3.07 3.17
CA ILE A 11 -11.79 1.71 2.84
C ILE A 11 -10.63 0.90 2.28
N CYS A 12 -9.91 1.43 1.29
CA CYS A 12 -8.76 0.73 0.70
C CYS A 12 -7.65 0.48 1.74
N SER A 13 -7.40 1.44 2.63
CA SER A 13 -6.40 1.27 3.70
C SER A 13 -6.76 0.15 4.67
N GLN A 14 -8.05 -0.01 4.99
CA GLN A 14 -8.53 -1.11 5.84
C GLN A 14 -8.35 -2.46 5.14
N GLU A 15 -8.75 -2.56 3.88
CA GLU A 15 -8.58 -3.79 3.08
C GLU A 15 -7.10 -4.20 2.97
N ILE A 16 -6.21 -3.24 2.69
CA ILE A 16 -4.77 -3.47 2.68
C ILE A 16 -4.30 -3.95 4.06
N ALA A 17 -4.65 -3.24 5.13
CA ALA A 17 -4.23 -3.60 6.49
C ALA A 17 -4.65 -5.02 6.88
N GLU A 18 -5.87 -5.44 6.54
CA GLU A 18 -6.34 -6.81 6.80
C GLU A 18 -5.53 -7.86 6.02
N ILE A 19 -5.19 -7.58 4.76
CA ILE A 19 -4.35 -8.47 3.97
C ILE A 19 -2.96 -8.58 4.59
N LEU A 20 -2.34 -7.45 4.95
CA LEU A 20 -0.99 -7.43 5.53
C LEU A 20 -0.95 -8.16 6.88
N TYR A 21 -1.96 -7.93 7.73
CA TYR A 21 -2.10 -8.60 9.02
C TYR A 21 -2.19 -10.13 8.86
N ARG A 22 -3.04 -10.63 7.94
CA ARG A 22 -3.18 -12.08 7.68
C ARG A 22 -1.91 -12.74 7.17
N ASN A 23 -1.00 -11.98 6.57
CA ASN A 23 0.28 -12.47 6.05
C ASN A 23 1.46 -12.16 6.98
N THR A 24 1.21 -11.62 8.17
CA THR A 24 2.26 -11.37 9.17
C THR A 24 2.36 -12.58 10.11
N PRO A 25 3.55 -13.19 10.28
CA PRO A 25 3.77 -14.29 11.21
C PRO A 25 3.36 -13.91 12.64
N GLU A 26 2.75 -14.85 13.37
CA GLU A 26 2.28 -14.63 14.74
C GLU A 26 3.39 -14.13 15.68
N GLN A 27 4.63 -14.58 15.46
CA GLN A 27 5.79 -14.15 16.25
C GLN A 27 6.06 -12.64 16.10
N GLU A 28 5.83 -12.08 14.91
CA GLU A 28 6.02 -10.66 14.63
C GLU A 28 4.85 -9.79 15.10
N LEU A 29 3.68 -10.38 15.43
CA LEU A 29 2.52 -9.68 15.98
C LEU A 29 2.61 -9.42 17.50
N THR A 30 3.60 -9.98 18.17
CA THR A 30 3.71 -9.95 19.64
C THR A 30 4.18 -8.61 20.20
N GLU A 31 4.96 -7.87 19.43
CA GLU A 31 5.52 -6.57 19.81
C GLU A 31 5.27 -5.52 18.72
N LEU A 32 5.10 -4.26 19.12
CA LEU A 32 4.83 -3.17 18.20
C LEU A 32 5.95 -2.97 17.17
N ASP A 33 7.21 -3.16 17.57
CA ASP A 33 8.39 -3.06 16.69
C ASP A 33 8.37 -4.16 15.60
N GLY A 34 8.03 -5.40 15.99
CA GLY A 34 7.87 -6.51 15.06
C GLY A 34 6.77 -6.22 14.05
N LEU A 35 5.59 -5.82 14.53
CA LEU A 35 4.44 -5.50 13.71
C LEU A 35 4.74 -4.38 12.70
N GLU A 36 5.36 -3.30 13.17
CA GLU A 36 5.73 -2.15 12.33
C GLU A 36 6.72 -2.54 11.23
N LYS A 37 7.76 -3.33 11.57
CA LYS A 37 8.75 -3.81 10.59
C LYS A 37 8.11 -4.71 9.54
N SER A 38 7.21 -5.60 9.95
CA SER A 38 6.52 -6.51 9.04
C SER A 38 5.59 -5.79 8.10
N VAL A 39 4.76 -4.88 8.63
CA VAL A 39 3.86 -4.05 7.82
C VAL A 39 4.67 -3.21 6.84
N ARG A 40 5.75 -2.55 7.29
CA ARG A 40 6.60 -1.75 6.39
C ARG A 40 7.24 -2.59 5.28
N ARG A 41 7.77 -3.76 5.62
CA ARG A 41 8.37 -4.68 4.63
C ARG A 41 7.34 -5.08 3.57
N GLN A 42 6.15 -5.49 3.99
CA GLN A 42 5.09 -5.88 3.04
C GLN A 42 4.58 -4.69 2.21
N MET A 43 4.52 -3.49 2.78
CA MET A 43 4.21 -2.25 2.03
C MET A 43 5.25 -1.98 0.93
N LEU A 44 6.54 -2.22 1.20
CA LEU A 44 7.61 -2.07 0.22
C LEU A 44 7.57 -3.17 -0.85
N GLU A 45 7.28 -4.41 -0.46
CA GLU A 45 7.28 -5.57 -1.36
C GLU A 45 6.04 -5.65 -2.26
N HIS A 46 4.88 -5.21 -1.79
CA HIS A 46 3.60 -5.45 -2.48
C HIS A 46 2.85 -4.18 -2.88
N ILE A 47 2.90 -3.11 -2.09
CA ILE A 47 2.09 -1.91 -2.34
C ILE A 47 2.87 -0.86 -3.14
N SER A 48 4.14 -0.65 -2.78
CA SER A 48 5.00 0.32 -3.45
C SER A 48 5.20 0.05 -4.95
N PRO A 49 5.34 -1.21 -5.41
CA PRO A 49 5.41 -1.51 -6.84
C PRO A 49 4.16 -1.12 -7.63
N GLU A 50 2.97 -1.31 -7.07
CA GLU A 50 1.70 -0.93 -7.73
C GLU A 50 1.60 0.58 -7.92
N ILE A 51 2.01 1.35 -6.89
CA ILE A 51 2.09 2.81 -6.98
C ILE A 51 3.12 3.23 -8.04
N ALA A 52 4.31 2.62 -8.02
CA ALA A 52 5.36 2.92 -9.00
C ALA A 52 4.93 2.60 -10.44
N LEU A 53 4.20 1.50 -10.65
CA LEU A 53 3.65 1.12 -11.94
C LEU A 53 2.63 2.16 -12.44
N PHE A 54 1.71 2.60 -11.58
CA PHE A 54 0.76 3.66 -11.91
C PHE A 54 1.47 4.95 -12.34
N LEU A 55 2.48 5.40 -11.58
CA LEU A 55 3.25 6.60 -11.91
C LEU A 55 3.99 6.45 -13.25
N SER A 56 4.60 5.30 -13.52
CA SER A 56 5.30 5.04 -14.78
C SER A 56 4.36 5.07 -15.99
N GLN A 57 3.12 4.59 -15.82
CA GLN A 57 2.11 4.66 -16.88
C GLN A 57 1.68 6.09 -17.17
N LEU A 58 1.56 6.94 -16.15
CA LEU A 58 1.28 8.37 -16.33
C LEU A 58 2.38 9.06 -17.12
N GLU A 59 3.66 8.81 -16.80
CA GLU A 59 4.80 9.36 -17.56
C GLU A 59 4.77 8.91 -19.02
N LEU A 60 4.53 7.63 -19.28
CA LEU A 60 4.40 7.11 -20.66
C LEU A 60 3.23 7.73 -21.43
N ALA A 61 2.11 8.02 -20.75
CA ALA A 61 0.96 8.67 -21.37
C ALA A 61 1.28 10.12 -21.74
N GLN A 62 2.05 10.83 -20.91
CA GLN A 62 2.50 12.20 -21.19
C GLN A 62 3.47 12.24 -22.38
N LEU A 63 4.44 11.32 -22.44
CA LEU A 63 5.41 11.22 -23.54
C LEU A 63 4.79 10.85 -24.90
N LYS A 64 3.62 10.19 -24.91
CA LYS A 64 2.89 9.84 -26.14
C LYS A 64 1.89 10.92 -26.59
N GLY A 65 1.67 11.94 -25.76
CA GLY A 65 0.74 13.04 -26.01
C GLY A 65 1.38 14.27 -26.68
N GLU A 66 2.66 14.19 -27.07
CA GLU A 66 3.43 15.24 -27.78
C GLU A 66 3.69 14.86 -29.25
#